data_AF-A0A8I0MMC7-F1
#
_entry.id   AF-A0A8I0MMC7-F1
#
_cell.length_a   1.000
_cell.length_b   1.000
_cell.length_c   1.000
_cell.angle_alpha   90.00
_cell.angle_beta   90.00
_cell.angle_gamma   90.00
#
_symmetry.space_group_name_H-M   'P 1'
#
loop_
_entity.id
_entity.type
_entity.pdbx_description
1 polymer ?
#
loop_
_entity_poly.entity_id
_entity_poly.type
_entity_poly.pdbx_seq_one_letter_code
_entity_poly.pdbx_strand_id
1 'polypeptide(L)'
;MAKQKKRGFFSWLGFGEKEQEQEQKTEEQQGVEAQLPSDEPVETSADVEAQAPLHSKEETEAFAEEVVEVTEQVQEIETFPSAEPEPEPVVAEERVEPQIAVEHEELPLPEEVNAEEETSAEEWQAEAETVEIVEAVEEEAQNEPELTDEELEAQALAAEAAEDAQMVVPVAEEDAPVEEMIQEQEKPTKEGFFARLKRSLLKTKENLGSGFISLFRGKKIDDDLFEELEEQLLIADVGVETTRKIITNLTEGASRKQLKDAEALYGLLKDEMGEILAKVDEPLNVEGKTPFVILMVGVNGVGKTTTIGKLARQFEQQGKSVMLAAGDTFRAAAVEQLQVWGQRNNIPVIAQHTGADSASVIFDAIQAAKARHIDVLIADTAGRLQNKSHLMEELKKIVRVMKKLDEDAPHEVMLTLDASTGQNAISQAKLFHEAVGLTGITLTKLDGTAKGGVIFSVADQFGIPIRYIGVGERIEDLRPFKADDFIEALFARED
;
A
#
# COMPACT_ATOMS: atom_id res chain seq x y z
N MET A 1 51.82 6.67 -40.65
CA MET A 1 50.54 6.53 -41.39
C MET A 1 49.51 5.94 -40.45
N ALA A 2 48.25 6.40 -40.56
CA ALA A 2 46.94 5.90 -40.08
C ALA A 2 46.88 4.74 -39.04
N LYS A 3 46.16 4.77 -37.91
CA LYS A 3 44.97 5.51 -37.38
C LYS A 3 43.59 5.01 -37.86
N GLN A 4 42.87 4.29 -37.00
CA GLN A 4 41.40 4.08 -36.84
C GLN A 4 41.21 3.14 -35.62
N LYS A 5 40.44 3.32 -34.54
CA LYS A 5 39.33 4.19 -34.06
C LYS A 5 37.88 3.64 -34.23
N LYS A 6 37.32 3.23 -33.08
CA LYS A 6 35.92 2.96 -32.62
C LYS A 6 34.72 3.21 -33.57
N ARG A 7 33.76 2.29 -33.50
CA ARG A 7 32.28 2.48 -33.40
C ARG A 7 31.72 1.30 -32.56
N GLY A 8 30.65 1.38 -31.78
CA GLY A 8 29.69 2.46 -31.51
C GLY A 8 28.25 1.92 -31.53
N PHE A 9 27.68 1.60 -30.37
CA PHE A 9 26.45 0.79 -30.22
C PHE A 9 25.14 1.60 -30.39
N PHE A 10 25.07 2.41 -31.45
CA PHE A 10 23.96 3.34 -31.72
C PHE A 10 23.38 3.07 -33.12
N SER A 11 22.57 2.01 -33.27
CA SER A 11 21.87 1.69 -34.53
C SER A 11 20.59 0.87 -34.35
N TRP A 12 19.85 1.08 -33.26
CA TRP A 12 18.59 0.34 -32.97
C TRP A 12 17.32 1.21 -33.04
N LEU A 13 17.42 2.46 -33.46
CA LEU A 13 16.25 3.24 -33.89
C LEU A 13 16.04 3.03 -35.40
N GLY A 14 14.86 2.55 -35.77
CA GLY A 14 14.62 1.86 -37.05
C GLY A 14 14.17 2.76 -38.22
N PHE A 15 14.11 2.16 -39.41
CA PHE A 15 13.27 2.50 -40.58
C PHE A 15 13.59 1.49 -41.71
N GLY A 16 12.60 0.97 -42.46
CA GLY A 16 12.86 0.23 -43.71
C GLY A 16 11.96 -0.97 -44.02
N GLU A 17 11.02 -0.78 -44.94
CA GLU A 17 9.92 -1.65 -45.38
C GLU A 17 10.25 -3.00 -46.10
N LYS A 18 9.30 -3.95 -45.94
CA LYS A 18 8.59 -4.82 -46.94
C LYS A 18 9.32 -5.77 -47.93
N GLU A 19 8.51 -6.74 -48.40
CA GLU A 19 8.71 -7.76 -49.46
C GLU A 19 9.63 -8.95 -49.09
N GLN A 20 9.24 -10.23 -49.15
CA GLN A 20 8.50 -10.92 -50.22
C GLN A 20 7.88 -12.27 -49.73
N GLU A 21 6.71 -12.64 -50.27
CA GLU A 21 6.16 -14.02 -50.22
C GLU A 21 6.59 -14.83 -51.47
N GLN A 22 6.64 -16.17 -51.32
CA GLN A 22 6.62 -17.29 -52.30
C GLN A 22 7.66 -18.38 -51.89
N GLU A 23 7.44 -19.70 -52.02
CA GLU A 23 6.55 -20.44 -52.93
C GLU A 23 6.21 -21.89 -52.45
N GLN A 24 4.99 -22.37 -52.76
CA GLN A 24 4.51 -23.78 -53.04
C GLN A 24 5.00 -25.00 -52.18
N LYS A 25 4.12 -25.79 -51.51
CA LYS A 25 3.20 -26.87 -52.01
C LYS A 25 3.85 -27.86 -53.00
N THR A 26 3.86 -29.19 -52.76
CA THR A 26 2.75 -30.18 -53.00
C THR A 26 3.25 -31.56 -52.49
N GLU A 27 2.44 -32.45 -51.87
CA GLU A 27 1.74 -33.60 -52.53
C GLU A 27 0.70 -34.28 -51.60
N GLU A 28 -0.18 -35.10 -52.21
CA GLU A 28 -1.47 -35.56 -51.67
C GLU A 28 -1.60 -37.10 -51.42
N GLN A 29 -2.30 -37.44 -50.32
CA GLN A 29 -3.44 -38.39 -50.20
C GLN A 29 -3.35 -39.95 -50.40
N GLN A 30 -4.40 -40.59 -49.83
CA GLN A 30 -4.95 -41.97 -49.98
C GLN A 30 -4.33 -43.08 -49.10
N GLY A 31 -5.09 -44.00 -48.45
CA GLY A 31 -6.55 -44.17 -48.25
C GLY A 31 -6.81 -45.24 -47.15
N VAL A 32 -7.84 -45.14 -46.29
CA VAL A 32 -9.24 -45.69 -46.37
C VAL A 32 -9.40 -47.19 -45.99
N GLU A 33 -10.51 -47.45 -45.25
CA GLU A 33 -11.13 -48.70 -44.70
C GLU A 33 -10.83 -49.02 -43.22
N ALA A 34 -11.75 -49.09 -42.23
CA ALA A 34 -13.21 -49.32 -42.07
C ALA A 34 -13.50 -50.66 -41.35
N GLN A 35 -14.21 -50.62 -40.20
CA GLN A 35 -15.15 -51.66 -39.74
C GLN A 35 -15.93 -51.31 -38.44
N LEU A 36 -17.25 -51.50 -38.49
CA LEU A 36 -18.29 -51.65 -37.44
C LEU A 36 -19.25 -52.76 -37.96
N PRO A 37 -20.06 -53.51 -37.17
CA PRO A 37 -20.97 -53.10 -36.06
C PRO A 37 -20.69 -53.90 -34.76
N SER A 38 -21.56 -54.21 -33.77
CA SER A 38 -23.04 -54.17 -33.50
C SER A 38 -23.26 -54.33 -31.97
N ASP A 39 -24.42 -54.20 -31.28
CA ASP A 39 -25.84 -53.81 -31.53
C ASP A 39 -26.46 -53.33 -30.16
N GLU A 40 -27.79 -53.08 -30.07
CA GLU A 40 -28.56 -52.58 -28.90
C GLU A 40 -29.06 -53.68 -27.90
N PRO A 41 -30.02 -53.43 -26.96
CA PRO A 41 -29.89 -52.66 -25.70
C PRO A 41 -30.35 -53.47 -24.45
N VAL A 42 -30.16 -52.93 -23.23
CA VAL A 42 -30.86 -53.42 -22.02
C VAL A 42 -31.29 -52.26 -21.12
N GLU A 43 -32.58 -52.19 -20.80
CA GLU A 43 -33.15 -51.26 -19.82
C GLU A 43 -32.73 -51.60 -18.38
N THR A 44 -32.55 -50.59 -17.53
CA THR A 44 -33.08 -50.64 -16.15
C THR A 44 -33.29 -49.22 -15.64
N SER A 45 -34.46 -48.98 -15.07
CA SER A 45 -34.87 -47.70 -14.48
C SER A 45 -34.45 -47.58 -13.01
N ALA A 46 -34.14 -46.36 -12.59
CA ALA A 46 -34.13 -45.96 -11.18
C ALA A 46 -34.31 -44.42 -11.07
N ASP A 47 -35.53 -43.98 -10.77
CA ASP A 47 -35.85 -42.59 -10.48
C ASP A 47 -35.31 -42.16 -9.10
N VAL A 48 -34.72 -40.96 -9.01
CA VAL A 48 -34.94 -40.03 -7.88
C VAL A 48 -34.91 -38.60 -8.42
N GLU A 49 -36.02 -37.88 -8.29
CA GLU A 49 -36.13 -36.47 -8.67
C GLU A 49 -35.42 -35.55 -7.66
N ALA A 50 -34.71 -34.52 -8.16
CA ALA A 50 -34.31 -33.38 -7.35
C ALA A 50 -35.33 -32.24 -7.54
N GLN A 51 -36.04 -31.89 -6.46
CA GLN A 51 -37.10 -30.88 -6.49
C GLN A 51 -36.53 -29.45 -6.44
N ALA A 52 -36.92 -28.62 -7.39
CA ALA A 52 -36.82 -27.16 -7.30
C ALA A 52 -38.19 -26.59 -6.84
N PRO A 53 -38.24 -25.62 -5.90
CA PRO A 53 -39.50 -25.04 -5.47
C PRO A 53 -40.06 -24.08 -6.53
N LEU A 54 -41.24 -24.42 -7.06
CA LEU A 54 -42.08 -23.50 -7.83
C LEU A 54 -42.93 -22.68 -6.85
N HIS A 55 -42.66 -21.37 -6.73
CA HIS A 55 -43.65 -20.46 -6.15
C HIS A 55 -44.75 -20.17 -7.17
N SER A 56 -46.01 -20.21 -6.71
CA SER A 56 -47.18 -19.93 -7.55
C SER A 56 -47.35 -18.43 -7.75
N LYS A 57 -47.80 -18.03 -8.94
CA LYS A 57 -48.02 -16.61 -9.30
C LYS A 57 -49.04 -15.89 -8.41
N GLU A 58 -49.89 -16.63 -7.71
CA GLU A 58 -50.90 -16.10 -6.79
C GLU A 58 -50.28 -15.59 -5.46
N GLU A 59 -49.11 -16.11 -5.04
CA GLU A 59 -48.40 -15.60 -3.86
C GLU A 59 -47.69 -14.26 -4.15
N THR A 60 -47.27 -14.04 -5.40
CA THR A 60 -46.57 -12.82 -5.81
C THR A 60 -47.48 -11.60 -6.03
N GLU A 61 -48.78 -11.81 -6.26
CA GLU A 61 -49.75 -10.70 -6.38
C GLU A 61 -50.27 -10.26 -5.00
N ALA A 62 -50.47 -11.18 -4.05
CA ALA A 62 -50.94 -10.87 -2.70
C ALA A 62 -49.95 -9.96 -1.91
N PHE A 63 -48.64 -10.17 -2.08
CA PHE A 63 -47.62 -9.35 -1.40
C PHE A 63 -47.49 -7.93 -2.01
N ALA A 64 -47.98 -7.72 -3.23
CA ALA A 64 -47.92 -6.42 -3.89
C ALA A 64 -49.03 -5.47 -3.42
N GLU A 65 -50.20 -5.98 -3.01
CA GLU A 65 -51.29 -5.17 -2.44
C GLU A 65 -50.97 -4.74 -0.99
N GLU A 66 -50.37 -5.61 -0.16
CA GLU A 66 -50.04 -5.33 1.25
C GLU A 66 -49.04 -4.17 1.41
N VAL A 67 -48.12 -3.97 0.45
CA VAL A 67 -47.11 -2.89 0.51
C VAL A 67 -47.70 -1.52 0.14
N VAL A 68 -48.80 -1.46 -0.61
CA VAL A 68 -49.45 -0.20 -1.02
C VAL A 68 -50.30 0.38 0.11
N GLU A 69 -50.99 -0.47 0.88
CA GLU A 69 -51.89 -0.04 1.96
C GLU A 69 -51.16 0.61 3.16
N VAL A 70 -49.88 0.29 3.37
CA VAL A 70 -49.05 0.88 4.44
C VAL A 70 -48.62 2.33 4.13
N THR A 71 -48.63 2.74 2.86
CA THR A 71 -48.23 4.12 2.48
C THR A 71 -49.31 5.19 2.65
N GLU A 72 -50.58 4.84 2.89
CA GLU A 72 -51.65 5.83 3.10
C GLU A 72 -51.89 6.24 4.57
N GLN A 73 -51.29 5.56 5.56
CA GLN A 73 -51.60 5.78 7.00
C GLN A 73 -50.75 6.84 7.72
N VAL A 74 -50.04 7.73 7.02
CA VAL A 74 -49.26 8.83 7.65
C VAL A 74 -49.59 10.22 7.06
N GLN A 75 -50.84 10.43 6.64
CA GLN A 75 -51.37 11.76 6.25
C GLN A 75 -52.69 12.13 6.94
N GLU A 76 -52.92 11.74 8.20
CA GLU A 76 -54.14 12.19 8.92
C GLU A 76 -53.97 12.36 10.45
N ILE A 77 -53.07 13.26 10.87
CA ILE A 77 -53.06 13.80 12.24
C ILE A 77 -52.95 15.33 12.21
N GLU A 78 -53.93 15.98 12.86
CA GLU A 78 -54.03 17.40 13.24
C GLU A 78 -54.32 18.48 12.17
N THR A 79 -55.63 18.78 12.01
CA THR A 79 -56.16 20.14 11.82
C THR A 79 -57.16 20.43 12.95
N PHE A 80 -57.02 21.52 13.70
CA PHE A 80 -57.74 22.82 13.62
C PHE A 80 -57.51 23.56 14.97
N PRO A 81 -57.84 24.87 15.17
CA PRO A 81 -58.60 25.77 14.31
C PRO A 81 -57.96 27.14 14.01
N SER A 82 -58.59 27.87 13.08
CA SER A 82 -58.37 29.31 12.84
C SER A 82 -59.39 30.16 13.62
N ALA A 83 -59.00 31.36 14.06
CA ALA A 83 -59.88 32.43 14.50
C ALA A 83 -59.26 33.79 14.13
N GLU A 84 -60.08 34.69 13.57
CA GLU A 84 -59.68 35.98 12.97
C GLU A 84 -59.46 37.09 14.04
N PRO A 85 -58.98 38.30 13.67
CA PRO A 85 -59.92 39.31 13.13
C PRO A 85 -59.40 40.24 12.01
N GLU A 86 -60.38 40.69 11.21
CA GLU A 86 -60.58 41.92 10.41
C GLU A 86 -59.48 43.02 10.31
N PRO A 87 -59.31 43.64 9.11
CA PRO A 87 -58.59 44.91 8.92
C PRO A 87 -59.45 46.05 8.30
N GLU A 88 -59.59 47.20 8.97
CA GLU A 88 -60.03 48.49 8.40
C GLU A 88 -59.67 49.67 9.36
N PRO A 89 -59.59 50.96 8.94
CA PRO A 89 -59.38 51.51 7.58
C PRO A 89 -58.38 52.73 7.49
N VAL A 90 -58.07 53.15 6.25
CA VAL A 90 -57.42 54.40 5.71
C VAL A 90 -56.77 55.48 6.61
N VAL A 91 -55.68 56.11 6.10
CA VAL A 91 -55.65 57.56 5.70
C VAL A 91 -54.35 58.01 4.98
N ALA A 92 -54.54 58.70 3.84
CA ALA A 92 -53.73 59.74 3.15
C ALA A 92 -52.30 59.50 2.59
N GLU A 93 -52.08 60.20 1.47
CA GLU A 93 -50.87 60.35 0.65
C GLU A 93 -49.88 61.37 1.25
N GLU A 94 -48.57 61.28 0.92
CA GLU A 94 -47.82 62.22 0.05
C GLU A 94 -46.28 61.96 0.13
N ARG A 95 -45.55 62.26 -0.97
CA ARG A 95 -44.25 62.97 -1.00
C ARG A 95 -42.92 62.21 -1.29
N VAL A 96 -42.50 62.31 -2.57
CA VAL A 96 -41.18 62.70 -3.14
C VAL A 96 -39.84 62.08 -2.63
N GLU A 97 -38.97 61.76 -3.61
CA GLU A 97 -37.55 61.32 -3.51
C GLU A 97 -36.60 62.27 -2.74
N PRO A 98 -35.37 61.82 -2.42
CA PRO A 98 -34.23 62.25 -3.27
C PRO A 98 -33.09 61.23 -3.49
N GLN A 99 -32.21 61.57 -4.44
CA GLN A 99 -30.95 60.90 -4.84
C GLN A 99 -29.71 61.43 -4.07
N ILE A 100 -28.56 60.74 -4.17
CA ILE A 100 -27.12 61.15 -4.11
C ILE A 100 -26.29 59.83 -4.20
N ALA A 101 -25.34 59.52 -5.11
CA ALA A 101 -24.26 60.21 -5.86
C ALA A 101 -22.83 60.07 -5.25
N VAL A 102 -21.79 60.23 -6.11
CA VAL A 102 -20.32 60.38 -5.87
C VAL A 102 -19.47 59.08 -5.85
N GLU A 103 -18.39 58.87 -6.64
CA GLU A 103 -17.99 59.30 -8.02
C GLU A 103 -16.75 58.47 -8.52
N HIS A 104 -16.08 58.85 -9.62
CA HIS A 104 -14.85 58.22 -10.19
C HIS A 104 -13.65 59.20 -10.20
N GLU A 105 -12.40 58.70 -10.24
CA GLU A 105 -11.19 59.51 -10.57
C GLU A 105 -10.11 58.67 -11.30
N GLU A 106 -9.34 59.29 -12.20
CA GLU A 106 -8.43 58.63 -13.18
C GLU A 106 -7.00 59.24 -13.23
N LEU A 107 -5.98 58.36 -13.41
CA LEU A 107 -4.71 58.54 -14.16
C LEU A 107 -3.68 59.64 -13.73
N PRO A 108 -2.35 59.39 -13.83
CA PRO A 108 -1.62 59.57 -15.11
C PRO A 108 -0.41 58.63 -15.39
N LEU A 109 0.10 58.68 -16.64
CA LEU A 109 1.34 58.08 -17.15
C LEU A 109 2.51 59.10 -17.23
N PRO A 110 3.78 58.63 -17.28
CA PRO A 110 4.81 59.23 -18.16
C PRO A 110 5.67 58.15 -18.88
N GLU A 111 5.78 58.17 -20.22
CA GLU A 111 6.80 58.81 -21.11
C GLU A 111 7.99 57.91 -21.54
N GLU A 112 8.44 58.09 -22.79
CA GLU A 112 9.38 57.24 -23.53
C GLU A 112 10.86 57.69 -23.39
N VAL A 113 11.82 56.76 -23.48
CA VAL A 113 13.13 57.00 -24.15
C VAL A 113 13.80 55.69 -24.61
N ASN A 114 14.63 55.82 -25.65
CA ASN A 114 15.21 54.79 -26.51
C ASN A 114 16.66 54.43 -26.10
N ALA A 115 17.10 53.15 -26.18
CA ALA A 115 18.47 52.70 -26.57
C ALA A 115 18.73 51.17 -26.41
N GLU A 116 18.91 50.50 -27.56
CA GLU A 116 19.89 49.43 -27.92
C GLU A 116 20.57 48.55 -26.84
N GLU A 117 20.42 47.22 -26.89
CA GLU A 117 21.39 46.24 -27.45
C GLU A 117 20.86 44.77 -27.41
N GLU A 118 21.60 43.81 -28.01
CA GLU A 118 21.10 42.54 -28.60
C GLU A 118 21.14 41.25 -27.72
N THR A 119 20.74 40.12 -28.33
CA THR A 119 20.88 38.68 -27.96
C THR A 119 19.73 38.07 -27.10
N SER A 120 19.30 36.81 -27.29
CA SER A 120 19.60 35.77 -28.31
C SER A 120 18.32 35.02 -28.71
N ALA A 121 18.20 34.56 -29.96
CA ALA A 121 17.00 33.92 -30.49
C ALA A 121 16.99 32.38 -30.33
N GLU A 122 17.47 31.85 -29.19
CA GLU A 122 17.60 30.41 -28.94
C GLU A 122 16.50 29.82 -28.03
N GLU A 123 15.79 30.63 -27.23
CA GLU A 123 14.75 30.12 -26.31
C GLU A 123 13.43 29.76 -27.04
N TRP A 124 13.16 30.34 -28.21
CA TRP A 124 11.90 30.16 -28.96
C TRP A 124 11.83 28.94 -29.88
N GLN A 125 12.90 28.11 -29.93
CA GLN A 125 12.87 26.85 -30.69
C GLN A 125 12.67 25.62 -29.80
N ALA A 126 12.99 25.70 -28.50
CA ALA A 126 12.80 24.59 -27.57
C ALA A 126 11.33 24.32 -27.25
N GLU A 127 10.51 25.37 -27.10
CA GLU A 127 9.08 25.20 -26.76
C GLU A 127 8.27 24.57 -27.90
N ALA A 128 8.59 24.90 -29.17
CA ALA A 128 7.91 24.34 -30.33
C ALA A 128 8.15 22.82 -30.49
N GLU A 129 9.39 22.36 -30.27
CA GLU A 129 9.76 20.95 -30.37
C GLU A 129 9.16 20.11 -29.22
N THR A 130 8.86 20.73 -28.06
CA THR A 130 8.18 20.04 -26.95
C THR A 130 6.68 19.85 -27.13
N VAL A 131 6.01 20.58 -28.03
CA VAL A 131 4.55 20.44 -28.25
C VAL A 131 4.23 19.30 -29.22
N GLU A 132 4.97 19.17 -30.33
CA GLU A 132 4.77 18.06 -31.30
C GLU A 132 5.01 16.67 -30.67
N ILE A 133 5.89 16.55 -29.67
CA ILE A 133 6.17 15.29 -28.97
C ILE A 133 5.00 14.87 -28.05
N VAL A 134 4.19 15.83 -27.56
CA VAL A 134 3.05 15.52 -26.68
C VAL A 134 1.83 15.09 -27.50
N GLU A 135 1.49 15.79 -28.59
CA GLU A 135 0.39 15.38 -29.48
C GLU A 135 0.65 13.99 -30.12
N ALA A 136 1.90 13.69 -30.51
CA ALA A 136 2.24 12.39 -31.09
C ALA A 136 2.11 11.21 -30.10
N VAL A 137 2.19 11.45 -28.78
CA VAL A 137 2.01 10.42 -27.75
C VAL A 137 0.53 10.25 -27.38
N GLU A 138 -0.29 11.29 -27.51
CA GLU A 138 -1.76 11.19 -27.32
C GLU A 138 -2.47 10.47 -28.50
N GLU A 139 -1.93 10.49 -29.73
CA GLU A 139 -2.49 9.71 -30.86
C GLU A 139 -2.12 8.21 -30.79
N GLU A 140 -0.91 7.82 -30.36
CA GLU A 140 -0.56 6.40 -30.25
C GLU A 140 -1.27 5.70 -29.07
N ALA A 141 -1.62 6.45 -28.01
CA ALA A 141 -2.39 5.93 -26.88
C ALA A 141 -3.84 5.54 -27.21
N GLN A 142 -4.39 5.96 -28.36
CA GLN A 142 -5.77 5.71 -28.78
C GLN A 142 -5.96 4.40 -29.58
N ASN A 143 -4.90 3.62 -29.80
CA ASN A 143 -4.94 2.36 -30.57
C ASN A 143 -4.56 1.10 -29.79
N GLU A 144 -4.30 1.19 -28.47
CA GLU A 144 -4.34 0.01 -27.62
C GLU A 144 -5.80 -0.33 -27.25
N PRO A 145 -6.18 -1.62 -27.18
CA PRO A 145 -7.54 -1.99 -26.80
C PRO A 145 -7.77 -1.66 -25.32
N GLU A 146 -8.60 -0.64 -25.04
CA GLU A 146 -9.10 -0.37 -23.69
C GLU A 146 -9.84 -1.61 -23.16
N LEU A 147 -9.20 -2.33 -22.24
CA LEU A 147 -9.86 -3.33 -21.41
C LEU A 147 -10.84 -2.59 -20.50
N THR A 148 -12.09 -3.05 -20.49
CA THR A 148 -13.15 -2.44 -19.69
C THR A 148 -12.89 -2.61 -18.18
N ASP A 149 -13.45 -1.73 -17.35
CA ASP A 149 -13.34 -1.82 -15.88
C ASP A 149 -13.74 -3.22 -15.36
N GLU A 150 -14.74 -3.85 -15.99
CA GLU A 150 -15.23 -5.20 -15.68
C GLU A 150 -14.22 -6.30 -16.02
N GLU A 151 -13.44 -6.15 -17.09
CA GLU A 151 -12.37 -7.09 -17.47
C GLU A 151 -11.13 -6.95 -16.57
N LEU A 152 -10.83 -5.74 -16.10
CA LEU A 152 -9.76 -5.50 -15.13
C LEU A 152 -10.15 -6.01 -13.73
N GLU A 153 -11.40 -5.84 -13.30
CA GLU A 153 -11.91 -6.48 -12.08
C GLU A 153 -11.88 -8.01 -12.20
N ALA A 154 -12.27 -8.58 -13.34
CA ALA A 154 -12.20 -10.03 -13.58
C ALA A 154 -10.76 -10.57 -13.55
N GLN A 155 -9.78 -9.84 -14.09
CA GLN A 155 -8.36 -10.23 -14.03
C GLN A 155 -7.79 -10.11 -12.61
N ALA A 156 -8.20 -9.10 -11.83
CA ALA A 156 -7.81 -8.98 -10.42
C ALA A 156 -8.39 -10.12 -9.57
N LEU A 157 -9.67 -10.44 -9.74
CA LEU A 157 -10.35 -11.60 -9.12
C LEU A 157 -9.69 -12.93 -9.50
N ALA A 158 -9.27 -13.09 -10.76
CA ALA A 158 -8.58 -14.30 -11.22
C ALA A 158 -7.17 -14.45 -10.61
N ALA A 159 -6.45 -13.35 -10.35
CA ALA A 159 -5.17 -13.37 -9.68
C ALA A 159 -5.30 -13.69 -8.18
N GLU A 160 -6.30 -13.12 -7.49
CA GLU A 160 -6.56 -13.37 -6.06
C GLU A 160 -7.08 -14.81 -5.83
N ALA A 161 -7.94 -15.33 -6.73
CA ALA A 161 -8.38 -16.72 -6.71
C ALA A 161 -7.23 -17.74 -6.93
N ALA A 162 -6.14 -17.34 -7.60
CA ALA A 162 -4.95 -18.17 -7.75
C ALA A 162 -4.08 -18.23 -6.47
N GLU A 163 -4.10 -17.18 -5.63
CA GLU A 163 -3.51 -17.23 -4.27
C GLU A 163 -4.36 -18.11 -3.33
N ASP A 164 -5.68 -17.95 -3.35
CA ASP A 164 -6.60 -18.79 -2.54
C ASP A 164 -6.46 -20.28 -2.88
N ALA A 165 -6.34 -20.63 -4.17
CA ALA A 165 -6.17 -22.01 -4.62
C ALA A 165 -4.89 -22.69 -4.11
N GLN A 166 -3.83 -21.95 -3.77
CA GLN A 166 -2.60 -22.51 -3.20
C GLN A 166 -2.66 -22.74 -1.68
N MET A 167 -3.64 -22.17 -0.97
CA MET A 167 -3.81 -22.39 0.47
C MET A 167 -4.66 -23.63 0.81
N VAL A 168 -5.28 -24.29 -0.18
CA VAL A 168 -6.14 -25.46 0.05
C VAL A 168 -5.34 -26.77 0.03
N VAL A 169 -4.79 -27.16 1.18
CA VAL A 169 -4.36 -28.54 1.41
C VAL A 169 -5.60 -29.41 1.60
N PRO A 170 -5.78 -30.53 0.86
CA PRO A 170 -6.99 -31.34 0.95
C PRO A 170 -7.06 -32.07 2.30
N VAL A 171 -8.24 -32.04 2.92
CA VAL A 171 -8.55 -32.83 4.11
C VAL A 171 -8.70 -34.29 3.71
N ALA A 172 -7.76 -35.13 4.15
CA ALA A 172 -7.94 -36.58 4.18
C ALA A 172 -8.36 -37.00 5.60
N GLU A 173 -9.50 -37.66 5.73
CA GLU A 173 -9.93 -38.29 6.97
C GLU A 173 -9.16 -39.62 7.18
N GLU A 174 -8.47 -39.78 8.31
CA GLU A 174 -8.05 -41.10 8.80
C GLU A 174 -8.27 -41.23 10.32
N ASP A 175 -9.16 -42.15 10.70
CA ASP A 175 -9.32 -42.67 12.05
C ASP A 175 -8.23 -43.73 12.32
N ALA A 176 -7.15 -43.37 13.02
CA ALA A 176 -6.18 -44.31 13.59
C ALA A 176 -5.45 -43.68 14.81
N PRO A 177 -5.06 -44.48 15.82
CA PRO A 177 -4.62 -43.95 17.11
C PRO A 177 -3.19 -43.39 17.10
N VAL A 178 -3.00 -42.29 17.82
CA VAL A 178 -1.71 -41.58 17.97
C VAL A 178 -0.79 -42.33 18.94
N GLU A 179 0.33 -42.86 18.45
CA GLU A 179 1.50 -43.12 19.31
C GLU A 179 2.30 -41.82 19.49
N GLU A 180 2.62 -41.48 20.74
CA GLU A 180 3.30 -40.23 21.10
C GLU A 180 4.76 -40.18 20.59
N MET A 181 4.98 -39.60 19.41
CA MET A 181 6.28 -39.03 19.07
C MET A 181 6.38 -37.62 19.64
N ILE A 182 6.89 -37.50 20.87
CA ILE A 182 7.29 -36.23 21.46
C ILE A 182 8.47 -35.68 20.66
N GLN A 183 8.20 -34.86 19.64
CA GLN A 183 9.21 -33.96 19.09
C GLN A 183 9.46 -32.84 20.10
N GLU A 184 10.63 -32.90 20.74
CA GLU A 184 11.11 -31.88 21.66
C GLU A 184 11.30 -30.56 20.90
N GLN A 185 10.34 -29.66 20.99
CA GLN A 185 10.45 -28.32 20.42
C GLN A 185 11.57 -27.56 21.14
N GLU A 186 12.70 -27.38 20.47
CA GLU A 186 13.79 -26.54 20.96
C GLU A 186 13.26 -25.14 21.27
N LYS A 187 13.50 -24.68 22.50
CA LYS A 187 13.11 -23.33 22.94
C LYS A 187 13.80 -22.29 22.04
N PRO A 188 13.14 -21.17 21.69
CA PRO A 188 13.73 -20.16 20.81
C PRO A 188 14.96 -19.52 21.46
N THR A 189 16.15 -19.92 21.01
CA THR A 189 17.44 -19.30 21.38
C THR A 189 17.66 -18.01 20.58
N LYS A 190 18.48 -17.07 21.09
CA LYS A 190 18.84 -15.85 20.35
C LYS A 190 19.57 -16.20 19.03
N GLU A 191 20.32 -17.29 19.03
CA GLU A 191 21.00 -17.86 17.85
C GLU A 191 20.01 -18.24 16.75
N GLY A 192 18.93 -18.97 17.08
CA GLY A 192 17.86 -19.33 16.14
C GLY A 192 16.97 -18.15 15.69
N PHE A 193 17.05 -17.00 16.36
CA PHE A 193 16.45 -15.74 15.90
C PHE A 193 17.37 -15.00 14.93
N PHE A 194 18.64 -14.77 15.31
CA PHE A 194 19.61 -14.08 14.48
C PHE A 194 19.88 -14.81 13.16
N ALA A 195 19.94 -16.15 13.19
CA ALA A 195 20.04 -16.97 11.97
C ALA A 195 18.85 -16.78 11.02
N ARG A 196 17.63 -16.58 11.55
CA ARG A 196 16.44 -16.29 10.72
C ARG A 196 16.53 -14.90 10.08
N LEU A 197 16.92 -13.87 10.85
CA LEU A 197 17.10 -12.51 10.33
C LEU A 197 18.25 -12.42 9.31
N LYS A 198 19.38 -13.10 9.56
CA LYS A 198 20.50 -13.22 8.60
C LYS A 198 20.04 -13.84 7.28
N ARG A 199 19.19 -14.88 7.35
CA ARG A 199 18.64 -15.60 6.19
C ARG A 199 17.57 -14.81 5.43
N SER A 200 16.67 -14.09 6.11
CA SER A 200 15.68 -13.25 5.43
C SER A 200 16.37 -12.12 4.65
N LEU A 201 17.39 -11.48 5.23
CA LEU A 201 18.09 -10.38 4.58
C LEU A 201 19.04 -10.82 3.46
N LEU A 202 19.20 -12.12 3.16
CA LEU A 202 20.19 -12.68 2.24
C LEU A 202 20.31 -11.90 0.92
N LYS A 203 19.19 -11.70 0.20
CA LYS A 203 19.14 -10.95 -1.06
C LYS A 203 19.61 -9.49 -0.93
N THR A 204 19.26 -8.84 0.19
CA THR A 204 19.68 -7.45 0.46
C THR A 204 21.16 -7.38 0.88
N LYS A 205 21.69 -8.43 1.52
CA LYS A 205 23.09 -8.53 1.94
C LYS A 205 24.06 -8.63 0.77
N GLU A 206 23.67 -9.34 -0.29
CA GLU A 206 24.46 -9.43 -1.54
C GLU A 206 24.77 -8.04 -2.12
N ASN A 207 23.82 -7.10 -2.04
CA ASN A 207 24.00 -5.73 -2.53
C ASN A 207 24.58 -4.77 -1.46
N LEU A 208 24.23 -4.93 -0.19
CA LEU A 208 24.75 -4.10 0.90
C LEU A 208 25.84 -4.85 1.69
N GLY A 209 25.44 -5.52 2.79
CA GLY A 209 26.35 -5.93 3.87
C GLY A 209 27.53 -6.81 3.47
N SER A 210 27.33 -7.93 2.78
CA SER A 210 28.45 -8.77 2.30
C SER A 210 29.01 -8.26 0.97
N GLY A 211 28.17 -7.65 0.12
CA GLY A 211 28.56 -7.04 -1.15
C GLY A 211 29.68 -6.01 -1.02
N PHE A 212 29.64 -5.16 0.02
CA PHE A 212 30.71 -4.18 0.28
C PHE A 212 32.07 -4.82 0.60
N ILE A 213 32.11 -6.04 1.17
CA ILE A 213 33.37 -6.74 1.43
C ILE A 213 34.08 -7.09 0.12
N SER A 214 33.34 -7.49 -0.91
CA SER A 214 33.89 -7.70 -2.26
C SER A 214 34.34 -6.39 -2.90
N LEU A 215 33.59 -5.30 -2.74
CA LEU A 215 33.94 -3.98 -3.27
C LEU A 215 35.28 -3.49 -2.72
N PHE A 216 35.45 -3.55 -1.40
CA PHE A 216 36.63 -3.04 -0.70
C PHE A 216 37.87 -3.93 -0.84
N ARG A 217 37.76 -5.19 -1.27
CA ARG A 217 38.87 -6.15 -1.23
C ARG A 217 40.01 -5.79 -2.19
N GLY A 218 41.10 -5.26 -1.63
CA GLY A 218 42.33 -4.96 -2.36
C GLY A 218 42.31 -3.65 -3.17
N LYS A 219 41.22 -2.87 -3.07
CA LYS A 219 41.16 -1.50 -3.62
C LYS A 219 41.84 -0.51 -2.66
N LYS A 220 42.25 0.64 -3.19
CA LYS A 220 42.68 1.77 -2.38
C LYS A 220 41.47 2.63 -2.04
N ILE A 221 41.63 3.49 -1.03
CA ILE A 221 40.65 4.53 -0.74
C ILE A 221 41.02 5.74 -1.62
N ASP A 222 40.30 5.87 -2.73
CA ASP A 222 40.36 6.95 -3.72
C ASP A 222 38.94 7.30 -4.19
N ASP A 223 38.81 8.34 -5.00
CA ASP A 223 37.50 8.88 -5.42
C ASP A 223 36.70 7.83 -6.22
N ASP A 224 37.36 7.07 -7.10
CA ASP A 224 36.79 5.94 -7.85
C ASP A 224 36.08 4.92 -6.92
N LEU A 225 36.66 4.59 -5.76
CA LEU A 225 36.03 3.68 -4.79
C LEU A 225 34.74 4.27 -4.19
N PHE A 226 34.69 5.57 -3.95
CA PHE A 226 33.51 6.23 -3.41
C PHE A 226 32.39 6.35 -4.46
N GLU A 227 32.72 6.55 -5.74
CA GLU A 227 31.75 6.50 -6.84
C GLU A 227 31.12 5.11 -6.99
N GLU A 228 31.91 4.03 -6.96
CA GLU A 228 31.38 2.66 -6.99
C GLU A 228 30.51 2.34 -5.76
N LEU A 229 30.88 2.85 -4.58
CA LEU A 229 30.09 2.67 -3.35
C LEU A 229 28.76 3.44 -3.42
N GLU A 230 28.76 4.65 -3.99
CA GLU A 230 27.55 5.43 -4.26
C GLU A 230 26.62 4.67 -5.21
N GLU A 231 27.14 4.15 -6.32
CA GLU A 231 26.38 3.31 -7.27
C GLU A 231 25.74 2.11 -6.55
N GLN A 232 26.52 1.37 -5.75
CA GLN A 232 26.04 0.18 -5.05
C GLN A 232 24.97 0.50 -3.99
N LEU A 233 25.09 1.61 -3.26
CA LEU A 233 24.06 2.10 -2.33
C LEU A 233 22.77 2.51 -3.06
N LEU A 234 22.87 3.14 -4.23
CA LEU A 234 21.71 3.51 -5.05
C LEU A 234 20.99 2.29 -5.63
N ILE A 235 21.73 1.29 -6.14
CA ILE A 235 21.17 0.02 -6.63
C ILE A 235 20.38 -0.71 -5.54
N ALA A 236 20.85 -0.62 -4.29
CA ALA A 236 20.19 -1.21 -3.12
C ALA A 236 18.96 -0.42 -2.61
N ASP A 237 18.53 0.65 -3.29
CA ASP A 237 17.43 1.54 -2.92
C ASP A 237 17.66 2.38 -1.63
N VAL A 238 18.92 2.69 -1.27
CA VAL A 238 19.23 3.59 -0.14
C VAL A 238 18.82 5.05 -0.42
N GLY A 239 18.62 5.43 -1.68
CA GLY A 239 18.09 6.75 -2.08
C GLY A 239 19.16 7.85 -2.09
N VAL A 240 19.01 8.82 -3.00
CA VAL A 240 20.07 9.79 -3.36
C VAL A 240 20.56 10.63 -2.19
N GLU A 241 19.64 11.17 -1.38
CA GLU A 241 20.00 12.06 -0.26
C GLU A 241 20.75 11.32 0.85
N THR A 242 20.24 10.15 1.26
CA THR A 242 20.85 9.34 2.31
C THR A 242 22.15 8.69 1.85
N THR A 243 22.25 8.23 0.59
CA THR A 243 23.53 7.80 0.00
C THR A 243 24.57 8.93 0.03
N ARG A 244 24.23 10.13 -0.47
CA ARG A 244 25.16 11.28 -0.45
C ARG A 244 25.63 11.61 0.96
N LYS A 245 24.74 11.53 1.96
CA LYS A 245 25.05 11.73 3.38
C LYS A 245 26.06 10.69 3.89
N ILE A 246 25.80 9.41 3.64
CA ILE A 246 26.70 8.30 3.99
C ILE A 246 28.08 8.51 3.35
N ILE A 247 28.16 8.77 2.04
CA ILE A 247 29.42 8.98 1.32
C ILE A 247 30.19 10.20 1.88
N THR A 248 29.50 11.31 2.16
CA THR A 248 30.11 12.52 2.75
C THR A 248 30.73 12.19 4.12
N ASN A 249 29.95 11.60 5.02
CA ASN A 249 30.39 11.27 6.38
C ASN A 249 31.51 10.23 6.39
N LEU A 250 31.44 9.24 5.48
CA LEU A 250 32.47 8.22 5.30
C LEU A 250 33.80 8.80 4.78
N THR A 251 33.74 9.74 3.84
CA THR A 251 34.92 10.44 3.28
C THR A 251 35.58 11.33 4.35
N GLU A 252 34.78 12.05 5.14
CA GLU A 252 35.28 12.80 6.30
C GLU A 252 35.86 11.86 7.38
N GLY A 253 35.20 10.74 7.67
CA GLY A 253 35.67 9.75 8.63
C GLY A 253 37.00 9.10 8.24
N ALA A 254 37.14 8.70 6.97
CA ALA A 254 38.34 8.09 6.41
C ALA A 254 39.53 9.06 6.43
N SER A 255 39.33 10.31 6.00
CA SER A 255 40.36 11.35 6.00
C SER A 255 40.81 11.74 7.41
N ARG A 256 39.86 11.96 8.35
CA ARG A 256 40.15 12.26 9.77
C ARG A 256 40.94 11.14 10.47
N LYS A 257 40.56 9.87 10.22
CA LYS A 257 41.25 8.69 10.81
C LYS A 257 42.50 8.26 10.03
N GLN A 258 42.83 8.92 8.91
CA GLN A 258 43.90 8.55 7.98
C GLN A 258 43.86 7.06 7.59
N LEU A 259 42.66 6.55 7.29
CA LEU A 259 42.51 5.15 6.90
C LEU A 259 43.28 4.88 5.60
N LYS A 260 44.04 3.78 5.60
CA LYS A 260 44.84 3.32 4.45
C LYS A 260 44.36 1.98 3.92
N ASP A 261 43.32 1.43 4.52
CA ASP A 261 42.82 0.08 4.31
C ASP A 261 41.29 0.13 4.22
N ALA A 262 40.76 -0.46 3.15
CA ALA A 262 39.33 -0.50 2.87
C ALA A 262 38.58 -1.46 3.82
N GLU A 263 39.26 -2.40 4.50
CA GLU A 263 38.63 -3.16 5.61
C GLU A 263 38.24 -2.26 6.79
N ALA A 264 38.98 -1.17 7.05
CA ALA A 264 38.61 -0.18 8.06
C ALA A 264 37.46 0.72 7.59
N LEU A 265 37.32 0.94 6.27
CA LEU A 265 36.21 1.67 5.67
C LEU A 265 34.88 0.90 5.83
N TYR A 266 34.92 -0.44 5.72
CA TYR A 266 33.78 -1.30 6.01
C TYR A 266 33.24 -1.13 7.45
N GLY A 267 34.13 -1.00 8.43
CA GLY A 267 33.76 -0.71 9.81
C GLY A 267 33.06 0.65 9.95
N LEU A 268 33.62 1.70 9.34
CA LEU A 268 32.99 3.03 9.35
C LEU A 268 31.61 3.04 8.67
N LEU A 269 31.46 2.31 7.56
CA LEU A 269 30.18 2.24 6.85
C LEU A 269 29.11 1.53 7.70
N LYS A 270 29.49 0.47 8.41
CA LYS A 270 28.61 -0.20 9.38
C LYS A 270 28.20 0.75 10.51
N ASP A 271 29.15 1.49 11.08
CA ASP A 271 28.90 2.46 12.15
C ASP A 271 27.95 3.58 11.67
N GLU A 272 28.20 4.18 10.51
CA GLU A 272 27.42 5.28 9.91
C GLU A 272 25.97 4.84 9.60
N MET A 273 25.80 3.67 8.95
CA MET A 273 24.47 3.13 8.67
C MET A 273 23.73 2.74 9.96
N GLY A 274 24.45 2.33 11.01
CA GLY A 274 23.91 2.12 12.35
C GLY A 274 23.46 3.41 13.03
N GLU A 275 24.22 4.49 12.94
CA GLU A 275 23.83 5.81 13.47
C GLU A 275 22.58 6.40 12.80
N ILE A 276 22.29 6.04 11.54
CA ILE A 276 21.01 6.39 10.88
C ILE A 276 19.86 5.63 11.54
N LEU A 277 19.96 4.30 11.66
CA LEU A 277 18.88 3.46 12.19
C LEU A 277 18.66 3.63 13.70
N ALA A 278 19.69 3.92 14.48
CA ALA A 278 19.59 4.14 15.92
C ALA A 278 18.69 5.32 16.30
N LYS A 279 18.50 6.30 15.40
CA LYS A 279 17.60 7.45 15.60
C LYS A 279 16.11 7.08 15.56
N VAL A 280 15.78 5.91 15.00
CA VAL A 280 14.41 5.42 14.84
C VAL A 280 14.16 4.07 15.54
N ASP A 281 15.12 3.59 16.35
CA ASP A 281 14.94 2.41 17.21
C ASP A 281 14.18 2.80 18.49
N GLU A 282 12.86 2.85 18.37
CA GLU A 282 11.95 2.99 19.52
C GLU A 282 10.82 1.94 19.40
N PRO A 283 10.90 0.82 20.15
CA PRO A 283 9.85 -0.20 20.15
C PRO A 283 8.50 0.35 20.62
N LEU A 284 7.42 -0.11 20.01
CA LEU A 284 6.06 0.30 20.39
C LEU A 284 5.74 -0.12 21.83
N ASN A 285 5.44 0.85 22.69
CA ASN A 285 4.92 0.62 24.04
C ASN A 285 3.41 0.89 24.06
N VAL A 286 2.62 -0.15 24.36
CA VAL A 286 1.15 -0.09 24.44
C VAL A 286 0.60 -0.02 25.87
N GLU A 287 1.44 0.25 26.86
CA GLU A 287 1.05 0.33 28.28
C GLU A 287 0.47 1.70 28.68
N GLY A 288 -0.26 1.74 29.80
CA GLY A 288 -0.76 2.99 30.41
C GLY A 288 -2.03 3.59 29.81
N LYS A 289 -2.61 2.95 28.79
CA LYS A 289 -3.88 3.34 28.13
C LYS A 289 -4.81 2.13 28.03
N THR A 290 -6.12 2.36 28.06
CA THR A 290 -7.13 1.28 28.05
C THR A 290 -8.42 1.74 27.36
N PRO A 291 -8.59 1.52 26.05
CA PRO A 291 -7.66 0.88 25.13
C PRO A 291 -6.50 1.79 24.71
N PHE A 292 -5.32 1.20 24.50
CA PHE A 292 -4.34 1.75 23.56
C PHE A 292 -4.90 1.57 22.13
N VAL A 293 -4.80 2.60 21.28
CA VAL A 293 -5.49 2.63 19.97
C VAL A 293 -4.46 2.77 18.87
N ILE A 294 -4.33 1.73 18.03
CA ILE A 294 -3.45 1.69 16.87
C ILE A 294 -4.30 1.89 15.61
N LEU A 295 -4.04 2.97 14.87
CA LEU A 295 -4.60 3.19 13.54
C LEU A 295 -3.60 2.72 12.49
N MET A 296 -3.94 1.66 11.76
CA MET A 296 -3.08 1.08 10.73
C MET A 296 -3.37 1.73 9.38
N VAL A 297 -2.36 2.32 8.76
CA VAL A 297 -2.48 3.01 7.46
C VAL A 297 -1.45 2.49 6.47
N GLY A 298 -1.62 2.84 5.19
CA GLY A 298 -0.79 2.36 4.08
C GLY A 298 -1.62 1.84 2.92
N VAL A 299 -0.97 1.54 1.81
CA VAL A 299 -1.67 1.19 0.56
C VAL A 299 -2.14 -0.28 0.54
N ASN A 300 -2.80 -0.72 -0.52
CA ASN A 300 -3.17 -2.12 -0.69
C ASN A 300 -1.93 -2.98 -1.01
N GLY A 301 -1.97 -4.28 -0.69
CA GLY A 301 -0.86 -5.21 -1.00
C GLY A 301 0.40 -5.14 -0.13
N VAL A 302 0.59 -4.08 0.69
CA VAL A 302 1.77 -3.95 1.59
C VAL A 302 1.72 -4.81 2.85
N GLY A 303 0.65 -5.58 3.04
CA GLY A 303 0.48 -6.48 4.19
C GLY A 303 -0.08 -5.85 5.47
N LYS A 304 -0.92 -4.79 5.37
CA LYS A 304 -1.61 -4.18 6.53
C LYS A 304 -2.38 -5.20 7.36
N THR A 305 -3.38 -5.85 6.77
CA THR A 305 -4.28 -6.80 7.44
C THR A 305 -3.51 -8.02 7.99
N THR A 306 -2.49 -8.48 7.26
CA THR A 306 -1.54 -9.49 7.75
C THR A 306 -0.77 -9.01 8.98
N THR A 307 -0.28 -7.77 8.98
CA THR A 307 0.43 -7.14 10.11
C THR A 307 -0.50 -6.98 11.31
N ILE A 308 -1.76 -6.57 11.11
CA ILE A 308 -2.78 -6.49 12.17
C ILE A 308 -2.92 -7.82 12.88
N GLY A 309 -3.07 -8.92 12.12
CA GLY A 309 -3.16 -10.26 12.70
C GLY A 309 -1.91 -10.61 13.52
N LYS A 310 -0.72 -10.42 12.95
CA LYS A 310 0.54 -10.71 13.67
C LYS A 310 0.69 -9.89 14.96
N LEU A 311 0.38 -8.60 14.94
CA LEU A 311 0.37 -7.73 16.13
C LEU A 311 -0.64 -8.19 17.17
N ALA A 312 -1.88 -8.46 16.75
CA ALA A 312 -2.94 -8.92 17.64
C ALA A 312 -2.53 -10.21 18.38
N ARG A 313 -1.97 -11.20 17.66
CA ARG A 313 -1.47 -12.43 18.28
C ARG A 313 -0.29 -12.17 19.23
N GLN A 314 0.61 -11.24 18.91
CA GLN A 314 1.72 -10.87 19.80
C GLN A 314 1.23 -10.21 21.11
N PHE A 315 0.19 -9.37 21.04
CA PHE A 315 -0.40 -8.78 22.25
C PHE A 315 -1.16 -9.82 23.09
N GLU A 316 -1.90 -10.75 22.48
CA GLU A 316 -2.48 -11.90 23.20
C GLU A 316 -1.42 -12.75 23.91
N GLN A 317 -0.29 -13.03 23.24
CA GLN A 317 0.83 -13.78 23.82
C GLN A 317 1.50 -13.04 24.99
N GLN A 318 1.37 -11.72 25.05
CA GLN A 318 1.77 -10.89 26.19
C GLN A 318 0.71 -10.82 27.30
N GLY A 319 -0.42 -11.52 27.15
CA GLY A 319 -1.54 -11.53 28.08
C GLY A 319 -2.47 -10.31 27.99
N LYS A 320 -2.35 -9.49 26.92
CA LYS A 320 -3.21 -8.33 26.69
C LYS A 320 -4.48 -8.75 25.95
N SER A 321 -5.61 -8.18 26.34
CA SER A 321 -6.87 -8.31 25.60
C SER A 321 -6.86 -7.41 24.36
N VAL A 322 -7.31 -7.95 23.23
CA VAL A 322 -7.27 -7.28 21.93
C VAL A 322 -8.67 -7.16 21.33
N MET A 323 -8.93 -6.11 20.58
CA MET A 323 -10.09 -5.95 19.70
C MET A 323 -9.63 -5.41 18.35
N LEU A 324 -10.33 -5.80 17.28
CA LEU A 324 -10.07 -5.34 15.91
C LEU A 324 -11.24 -4.49 15.41
N ALA A 325 -10.96 -3.47 14.59
CA ALA A 325 -11.98 -2.69 13.88
C ALA A 325 -11.77 -2.80 12.36
N ALA A 326 -12.80 -3.24 11.64
CA ALA A 326 -12.81 -3.42 10.19
C ALA A 326 -13.11 -2.09 9.47
N GLY A 327 -12.14 -1.18 9.43
CA GLY A 327 -12.27 0.14 8.80
C GLY A 327 -11.95 0.18 7.29
N ASP A 328 -11.58 -0.92 6.64
CA ASP A 328 -11.58 -1.03 5.15
C ASP A 328 -12.99 -1.43 4.65
N THR A 329 -13.98 -0.59 4.94
CA THR A 329 -15.41 -0.89 4.66
C THR A 329 -15.73 -0.97 3.16
N PHE A 330 -14.88 -0.40 2.30
CA PHE A 330 -14.99 -0.43 0.85
C PHE A 330 -14.62 -1.79 0.22
N ARG A 331 -14.05 -2.72 0.98
CA ARG A 331 -13.66 -4.05 0.49
C ARG A 331 -14.33 -5.11 1.36
N ALA A 332 -15.41 -5.70 0.87
CA ALA A 332 -16.13 -6.78 1.56
C ALA A 332 -15.18 -7.91 2.00
N ALA A 333 -14.30 -8.34 1.09
CA ALA A 333 -13.26 -9.34 1.36
C ALA A 333 -12.27 -8.92 2.48
N ALA A 334 -11.96 -7.63 2.65
CA ALA A 334 -11.07 -7.17 3.72
C ALA A 334 -11.76 -7.22 5.08
N VAL A 335 -13.05 -6.85 5.14
CA VAL A 335 -13.89 -7.00 6.34
C VAL A 335 -14.02 -8.47 6.72
N GLU A 336 -14.35 -9.33 5.75
CA GLU A 336 -14.48 -10.78 5.95
C GLU A 336 -13.15 -11.42 6.38
N GLN A 337 -12.04 -11.09 5.70
CA GLN A 337 -10.71 -11.57 6.06
C GLN A 337 -10.37 -11.22 7.52
N LEU A 338 -10.64 -9.99 7.96
CA LEU A 338 -10.39 -9.57 9.34
C LEU A 338 -11.33 -10.28 10.33
N GLN A 339 -12.60 -10.52 9.97
CA GLN A 339 -13.56 -11.27 10.77
C GLN A 339 -13.17 -12.74 10.94
N VAL A 340 -12.81 -13.43 9.84
CA VAL A 340 -12.30 -14.81 9.87
C VAL A 340 -11.02 -14.90 10.70
N TRP A 341 -10.13 -13.92 10.56
CA TRP A 341 -8.89 -13.86 11.33
C TRP A 341 -9.16 -13.67 12.82
N GLY A 342 -10.10 -12.79 13.20
CA GLY A 342 -10.55 -12.62 14.58
C GLY A 342 -11.22 -13.89 15.14
N GLN A 343 -12.15 -14.49 14.40
CA GLN A 343 -12.83 -15.72 14.79
C GLN A 343 -11.85 -16.87 15.03
N ARG A 344 -10.87 -17.06 14.14
CA ARG A 344 -9.83 -18.09 14.26
C ARG A 344 -8.97 -17.95 15.51
N ASN A 345 -8.81 -16.73 16.03
CA ASN A 345 -8.00 -16.45 17.22
C ASN A 345 -8.85 -16.16 18.49
N ASN A 346 -10.19 -16.16 18.39
CA ASN A 346 -11.13 -15.72 19.44
C ASN A 346 -11.02 -14.22 19.82
N ILE A 347 -10.60 -13.38 18.89
CA ILE A 347 -10.47 -11.93 19.07
C ILE A 347 -11.75 -11.25 18.56
N PRO A 348 -12.41 -10.38 19.36
CA PRO A 348 -13.60 -9.66 18.93
C PRO A 348 -13.27 -8.67 17.81
N VAL A 349 -14.06 -8.71 16.73
CA VAL A 349 -13.99 -7.78 15.60
C VAL A 349 -15.26 -6.94 15.56
N ILE A 350 -15.08 -5.62 15.39
CA ILE A 350 -16.17 -4.66 15.17
C ILE A 350 -16.19 -4.31 13.69
N ALA A 351 -17.33 -4.55 13.05
CA ALA A 351 -17.57 -4.35 11.63
C ALA A 351 -19.02 -3.89 11.40
N GLN A 352 -19.26 -3.21 10.29
CA GLN A 352 -20.59 -2.88 9.78
C GLN A 352 -20.73 -3.45 8.36
N HIS A 353 -21.81 -3.08 7.64
CA HIS A 353 -22.02 -3.51 6.26
C HIS A 353 -20.99 -2.89 5.29
N THR A 354 -20.75 -3.55 4.15
CA THR A 354 -19.89 -3.02 3.08
C THR A 354 -20.36 -1.63 2.63
N GLY A 355 -19.43 -0.69 2.49
CA GLY A 355 -19.72 0.72 2.15
C GLY A 355 -20.16 1.58 3.34
N ALA A 356 -20.19 1.04 4.57
CA ALA A 356 -20.41 1.84 5.78
C ALA A 356 -19.30 2.89 6.01
N ASP A 357 -19.59 3.92 6.79
CA ASP A 357 -18.60 4.95 7.11
C ASP A 357 -17.49 4.41 8.05
N SER A 358 -16.27 4.29 7.54
CA SER A 358 -15.08 3.82 8.25
C SER A 358 -14.87 4.52 9.60
N ALA A 359 -15.12 5.83 9.66
CA ALA A 359 -15.01 6.61 10.90
C ALA A 359 -16.07 6.23 11.95
N SER A 360 -17.26 5.81 11.51
CA SER A 360 -18.34 5.34 12.38
C SER A 360 -18.07 3.93 12.91
N VAL A 361 -17.54 3.00 12.08
CA VAL A 361 -17.10 1.67 12.53
C VAL A 361 -16.03 1.79 13.63
N ILE A 362 -15.07 2.68 13.44
CA ILE A 362 -13.98 2.93 14.39
C ILE A 362 -14.48 3.60 15.68
N PHE A 363 -15.46 4.50 15.59
CA PHE A 363 -16.11 5.10 16.76
C PHE A 363 -16.79 4.04 17.63
N ASP A 364 -17.58 3.16 17.01
CA ASP A 364 -18.22 2.03 17.70
C ASP A 364 -17.20 1.09 18.31
N ALA A 365 -16.06 0.86 17.64
CA ALA A 365 -15.00 0.00 18.14
C ALA A 365 -14.29 0.58 19.37
N ILE A 366 -14.01 1.89 19.42
CA ILE A 366 -13.46 2.55 20.62
C ILE A 366 -14.46 2.48 21.77
N GLN A 367 -15.75 2.70 21.52
CA GLN A 367 -16.80 2.59 22.52
C GLN A 367 -16.91 1.16 23.07
N ALA A 368 -16.91 0.15 22.19
CA ALA A 368 -16.94 -1.26 22.57
C ALA A 368 -15.68 -1.70 23.33
N ALA A 369 -14.50 -1.23 22.93
CA ALA A 369 -13.24 -1.50 23.61
C ALA A 369 -13.22 -0.88 25.02
N LYS A 370 -13.64 0.38 25.18
CA LYS A 370 -13.80 1.04 26.50
C LYS A 370 -14.80 0.31 27.39
N ALA A 371 -15.96 -0.08 26.85
CA ALA A 371 -17.01 -0.78 27.60
C ALA A 371 -16.63 -2.22 28.01
N ARG A 372 -15.74 -2.89 27.27
CA ARG A 372 -15.25 -4.25 27.56
C ARG A 372 -13.89 -4.27 28.29
N HIS A 373 -13.34 -3.09 28.63
CA HIS A 373 -12.02 -2.94 29.24
C HIS A 373 -10.88 -3.62 28.44
N ILE A 374 -10.92 -3.46 27.11
CA ILE A 374 -9.90 -3.99 26.21
C ILE A 374 -8.59 -3.19 26.34
N ASP A 375 -7.46 -3.88 26.37
CA ASP A 375 -6.12 -3.28 26.49
C ASP A 375 -5.67 -2.64 25.17
N VAL A 376 -5.85 -3.32 24.04
CA VAL A 376 -5.41 -2.85 22.70
C VAL A 376 -6.53 -2.94 21.67
N LEU A 377 -6.83 -1.82 21.00
CA LEU A 377 -7.68 -1.75 19.82
C LEU A 377 -6.81 -1.50 18.58
N ILE A 378 -6.92 -2.36 17.56
CA ILE A 378 -6.25 -2.19 16.27
C ILE A 378 -7.31 -1.93 15.19
N ALA A 379 -7.24 -0.77 14.53
CA ALA A 379 -8.14 -0.40 13.45
C ALA A 379 -7.45 -0.53 12.08
N ASP A 380 -8.04 -1.33 11.18
CA ASP A 380 -7.65 -1.36 9.76
C ASP A 380 -8.26 -0.16 9.01
N THR A 381 -7.70 0.21 7.87
CA THR A 381 -8.23 1.26 6.98
C THR A 381 -8.11 0.87 5.52
N ALA A 382 -8.92 1.51 4.67
CA ALA A 382 -8.72 1.48 3.22
C ALA A 382 -7.30 1.89 2.82
N GLY A 383 -6.81 1.38 1.68
CA GLY A 383 -5.47 1.65 1.13
C GLY A 383 -5.45 1.98 -0.38
N ARG A 384 -6.56 2.47 -0.93
CA ARG A 384 -6.71 2.79 -2.36
C ARG A 384 -5.98 4.10 -2.73
N LEU A 385 -4.66 4.02 -2.99
CA LEU A 385 -3.81 5.20 -3.24
C LEU A 385 -4.19 5.98 -4.50
N GLN A 386 -4.80 5.36 -5.51
CA GLN A 386 -5.12 6.01 -6.79
C GLN A 386 -6.00 7.26 -6.63
N ASN A 387 -6.87 7.30 -5.61
CA ASN A 387 -7.67 8.47 -5.25
C ASN A 387 -7.12 9.15 -3.98
N LYS A 388 -5.88 9.64 -4.08
CA LYS A 388 -5.09 10.20 -2.96
C LYS A 388 -5.89 11.17 -2.09
N SER A 389 -6.57 12.13 -2.70
CA SER A 389 -7.30 13.19 -1.97
C SER A 389 -8.43 12.62 -1.12
N HIS A 390 -9.23 11.69 -1.67
CA HIS A 390 -10.33 11.08 -0.91
C HIS A 390 -9.82 10.25 0.27
N LEU A 391 -8.80 9.40 0.04
CA LEU A 391 -8.20 8.57 1.09
C LEU A 391 -7.65 9.42 2.23
N MET A 392 -6.96 10.53 1.93
CA MET A 392 -6.36 11.37 2.97
C MET A 392 -7.42 12.14 3.78
N GLU A 393 -8.51 12.60 3.17
CA GLU A 393 -9.63 13.21 3.90
C GLU A 393 -10.41 12.19 4.75
N GLU A 394 -10.56 10.95 4.28
CA GLU A 394 -11.15 9.85 5.05
C GLU A 394 -10.31 9.54 6.31
N LEU A 395 -8.99 9.45 6.18
CA LEU A 395 -8.08 9.20 7.30
C LEU A 395 -8.08 10.38 8.31
N LYS A 396 -8.10 11.63 7.83
CA LYS A 396 -8.29 12.81 8.70
C LYS A 396 -9.64 12.78 9.43
N LYS A 397 -10.72 12.36 8.75
CA LYS A 397 -12.06 12.19 9.36
C LYS A 397 -12.02 11.13 10.46
N ILE A 398 -11.37 9.98 10.22
CA ILE A 398 -11.18 8.93 11.22
C ILE A 398 -10.47 9.49 12.46
N VAL A 399 -9.29 10.11 12.31
CA VAL A 399 -8.53 10.70 13.43
C VAL A 399 -9.37 11.74 14.18
N ARG A 400 -10.07 12.63 13.47
CA ARG A 400 -10.96 13.63 14.09
C ARG A 400 -12.12 13.00 14.87
N VAL A 401 -12.62 11.85 14.44
CA VAL A 401 -13.69 11.12 15.14
C VAL A 401 -13.16 10.38 16.36
N MET A 402 -11.98 9.75 16.28
CA MET A 402 -11.27 9.17 17.43
C MET A 402 -11.08 10.22 18.55
N LYS A 403 -10.62 11.42 18.19
CA LYS A 403 -10.38 12.54 19.12
C LYS A 403 -11.62 13.06 19.86
N LYS A 404 -12.84 12.69 19.45
CA LYS A 404 -14.07 12.99 20.20
C LYS A 404 -14.28 12.07 21.40
N LEU A 405 -13.71 10.86 21.37
CA LEU A 405 -13.83 9.84 22.41
C LEU A 405 -12.63 9.81 23.35
N ASP A 406 -11.47 10.23 22.86
CA ASP A 406 -10.21 10.28 23.59
C ASP A 406 -9.28 11.29 22.91
N GLU A 407 -8.89 12.37 23.59
CA GLU A 407 -8.10 13.47 22.99
C GLU A 407 -6.72 12.99 22.50
N ASP A 408 -6.18 11.97 23.16
CA ASP A 408 -4.90 11.34 22.85
C ASP A 408 -4.99 10.23 21.79
N ALA A 409 -6.19 9.89 21.27
CA ALA A 409 -6.35 8.86 20.25
C ALA A 409 -6.27 9.41 18.81
N PRO A 410 -5.72 8.63 17.84
CA PRO A 410 -5.02 7.36 18.02
C PRO A 410 -3.70 7.54 18.77
N HIS A 411 -3.37 6.56 19.61
CA HIS A 411 -2.13 6.54 20.39
C HIS A 411 -0.92 6.16 19.53
N GLU A 412 -1.16 5.42 18.44
CA GLU A 412 -0.19 5.14 17.41
C GLU A 412 -0.86 5.22 16.02
N VAL A 413 -0.29 6.00 15.10
CA VAL A 413 -0.61 5.95 13.66
C VAL A 413 0.53 5.19 12.98
N MET A 414 0.27 3.92 12.69
CA MET A 414 1.24 2.96 12.16
C MET A 414 1.11 2.86 10.64
N LEU A 415 2.10 3.38 9.91
CA LEU A 415 2.19 3.15 8.47
C LEU A 415 2.81 1.78 8.18
N THR A 416 2.15 0.97 7.36
CA THR A 416 2.74 -0.25 6.79
C THR A 416 3.31 0.05 5.41
N LEU A 417 4.58 -0.28 5.19
CA LEU A 417 5.31 -0.11 3.92
C LEU A 417 5.86 -1.45 3.44
N ASP A 418 5.95 -1.63 2.12
CA ASP A 418 6.54 -2.80 1.49
C ASP A 418 7.98 -2.51 1.06
N ALA A 419 8.96 -3.22 1.64
CA ALA A 419 10.38 -3.05 1.37
C ALA A 419 10.78 -3.33 -0.09
N SER A 420 9.98 -4.10 -0.84
CA SER A 420 10.25 -4.39 -2.25
C SER A 420 9.99 -3.18 -3.17
N THR A 421 9.23 -2.19 -2.70
CA THR A 421 8.76 -1.06 -3.53
C THR A 421 9.77 0.10 -3.65
N GLY A 422 10.90 0.04 -2.94
CA GLY A 422 11.98 1.04 -3.02
C GLY A 422 11.49 2.47 -2.78
N GLN A 423 11.86 3.41 -3.65
CA GLN A 423 11.47 4.83 -3.53
C GLN A 423 9.95 5.09 -3.48
N ASN A 424 9.09 4.15 -3.90
CA ASN A 424 7.63 4.29 -3.74
C ASN A 424 7.20 4.24 -2.26
N ALA A 425 7.96 3.58 -1.39
CA ALA A 425 7.71 3.60 0.05
C ALA A 425 7.97 5.00 0.65
N ILE A 426 8.95 5.73 0.11
CA ILE A 426 9.31 7.09 0.54
C ILE A 426 8.20 8.09 0.17
N SER A 427 7.72 8.06 -1.07
CA SER A 427 6.64 8.95 -1.52
C SER A 427 5.32 8.67 -0.78
N GLN A 428 5.04 7.40 -0.43
CA GLN A 428 3.94 7.03 0.45
C GLN A 428 4.14 7.56 1.88
N ALA A 429 5.30 7.31 2.50
CA ALA A 429 5.60 7.77 3.85
C ALA A 429 5.38 9.28 4.02
N LYS A 430 5.87 10.07 3.05
CA LYS A 430 5.64 11.52 3.00
C LYS A 430 4.15 11.86 2.95
N LEU A 431 3.41 11.28 2.00
CA LEU A 431 1.98 11.59 1.80
C LEU A 431 1.12 11.25 3.03
N PHE A 432 1.33 10.09 3.65
CA PHE A 432 0.60 9.70 4.86
C PHE A 432 1.01 10.54 6.07
N HIS A 433 2.29 10.91 6.21
CA HIS A 433 2.75 11.79 7.30
C HIS A 433 2.16 13.20 7.19
N GLU A 434 2.15 13.80 6.00
CA GLU A 434 1.52 15.10 5.74
C GLU A 434 0.00 15.09 5.99
N ALA A 435 -0.67 13.95 5.78
CA ALA A 435 -2.12 13.84 5.94
C ALA A 435 -2.60 13.62 7.38
N VAL A 436 -1.95 12.72 8.15
CA VAL A 436 -2.42 12.30 9.48
C VAL A 436 -1.38 12.36 10.61
N GLY A 437 -0.11 12.61 10.31
CA GLY A 437 0.96 12.61 11.31
C GLY A 437 1.27 11.19 11.81
N LEU A 438 2.17 10.50 11.10
CA LEU A 438 2.62 9.16 11.46
C LEU A 438 3.48 9.18 12.73
N THR A 439 3.28 8.18 13.60
CA THR A 439 4.06 8.00 14.85
C THR A 439 4.88 6.71 14.86
N GLY A 440 4.59 5.78 13.94
CA GLY A 440 5.37 4.55 13.76
C GLY A 440 5.30 4.00 12.34
N ILE A 441 6.33 3.24 11.98
CA ILE A 441 6.42 2.54 10.69
C ILE A 441 6.62 1.03 10.93
N THR A 442 5.88 0.21 10.19
CA THR A 442 6.16 -1.21 9.98
C THR A 442 6.62 -1.43 8.55
N LEU A 443 7.81 -1.98 8.36
CA LEU A 443 8.34 -2.31 7.04
C LEU A 443 8.22 -3.82 6.79
N THR A 444 7.54 -4.26 5.73
CA THR A 444 7.24 -5.68 5.45
C THR A 444 8.01 -6.20 4.24
N LYS A 445 7.98 -7.53 4.04
CA LYS A 445 8.57 -8.24 2.88
C LYS A 445 10.09 -8.03 2.70
N LEU A 446 10.84 -7.78 3.78
CA LEU A 446 12.31 -7.65 3.73
C LEU A 446 12.99 -8.96 3.27
N ASP A 447 12.33 -10.10 3.45
CA ASP A 447 12.73 -11.42 2.96
C ASP A 447 12.56 -11.61 1.45
N GLY A 448 11.63 -10.87 0.83
CA GLY A 448 11.36 -10.95 -0.61
C GLY A 448 12.42 -10.26 -1.48
N THR A 449 13.15 -9.28 -0.93
CA THR A 449 13.78 -8.21 -1.74
C THR A 449 15.30 -8.11 -1.60
N ALA A 450 15.95 -7.69 -2.70
CA ALA A 450 17.34 -7.24 -2.74
C ALA A 450 17.50 -5.71 -2.55
N LYS A 451 16.37 -5.00 -2.45
CA LYS A 451 16.22 -3.53 -2.35
C LYS A 451 15.97 -3.05 -0.91
N GLY A 452 16.47 -3.78 0.08
CA GLY A 452 16.24 -3.47 1.49
C GLY A 452 16.90 -2.18 1.99
N GLY A 453 17.61 -1.43 1.15
CA GLY A 453 18.20 -0.14 1.49
C GLY A 453 17.18 0.95 1.81
N VAL A 454 15.93 0.79 1.38
CA VAL A 454 14.81 1.71 1.65
C VAL A 454 14.60 1.98 3.15
N ILE A 455 14.96 1.04 4.03
CA ILE A 455 14.88 1.22 5.49
C ILE A 455 15.74 2.41 5.97
N PHE A 456 16.89 2.65 5.33
CA PHE A 456 17.80 3.74 5.67
C PHE A 456 17.25 5.09 5.20
N SER A 457 16.68 5.17 4.00
CA SER A 457 16.07 6.42 3.50
C SER A 457 14.82 6.80 4.29
N VAL A 458 13.98 5.83 4.65
CA VAL A 458 12.82 6.06 5.55
C VAL A 458 13.29 6.60 6.90
N ALA A 459 14.29 5.97 7.51
CA ALA A 459 14.82 6.39 8.81
C ALA A 459 15.41 7.81 8.76
N ASP A 460 16.21 8.10 7.72
CA ASP A 460 16.98 9.34 7.61
C ASP A 460 16.13 10.56 7.24
N GLN A 461 15.15 10.40 6.34
CA GLN A 461 14.31 11.51 5.88
C GLN A 461 13.18 11.89 6.85
N PHE A 462 12.54 10.90 7.50
CA PHE A 462 11.35 11.16 8.30
C PHE A 462 11.60 11.19 9.81
N GLY A 463 12.61 10.47 10.31
CA GLY A 463 12.86 10.35 11.76
C GLY A 463 11.70 9.72 12.56
N ILE A 464 10.73 9.10 11.89
CA ILE A 464 9.62 8.38 12.52
C ILE A 464 10.15 7.01 13.00
N PRO A 465 9.87 6.60 14.25
CA PRO A 465 10.25 5.28 14.74
C PRO A 465 9.84 4.13 13.82
N ILE A 466 10.80 3.27 13.48
CA ILE A 466 10.50 1.97 12.88
C ILE A 466 10.17 1.06 14.05
N ARG A 467 8.90 0.66 14.15
CA ARG A 467 8.40 -0.15 15.26
C ARG A 467 8.61 -1.64 15.01
N TYR A 468 8.36 -2.07 13.77
CA TYR A 468 8.42 -3.47 13.37
C TYR A 468 9.04 -3.67 11.99
N ILE A 469 9.65 -4.84 11.80
CA ILE A 469 10.06 -5.37 10.49
C ILE A 469 9.42 -6.74 10.24
N GLY A 470 8.91 -6.95 9.03
CA GLY A 470 8.35 -8.22 8.54
C GLY A 470 9.35 -8.94 7.65
N VAL A 471 9.78 -10.13 8.09
CA VAL A 471 10.86 -10.93 7.50
C VAL A 471 10.42 -12.35 7.11
N GLY A 472 9.14 -12.48 6.73
CA GLY A 472 8.49 -13.74 6.38
C GLY A 472 6.98 -13.73 6.65
N GLU A 473 6.32 -14.83 6.34
CA GLU A 473 4.86 -14.97 6.39
C GLU A 473 4.32 -15.31 7.79
N ARG A 474 5.11 -15.97 8.65
CA ARG A 474 4.61 -16.50 9.92
C ARG A 474 4.39 -15.41 10.97
N ILE A 475 3.67 -15.74 12.03
CA ILE A 475 3.37 -14.79 13.12
C ILE A 475 4.66 -14.35 13.83
N GLU A 476 5.60 -15.28 14.01
CA GLU A 476 6.92 -15.00 14.55
C GLU A 476 7.88 -14.29 13.57
N ASP A 477 7.45 -13.99 12.35
CA ASP A 477 8.27 -13.26 11.35
C ASP A 477 7.95 -11.76 11.30
N LEU A 478 6.99 -11.27 12.09
CA LEU A 478 6.91 -9.85 12.44
C LEU A 478 7.72 -9.62 13.71
N ARG A 479 8.70 -8.71 13.68
CA ARG A 479 9.65 -8.49 14.78
C ARG A 479 9.66 -7.03 15.21
N PRO A 480 9.65 -6.73 16.52
CA PRO A 480 10.03 -5.40 16.99
C PRO A 480 11.39 -5.04 16.41
N PHE A 481 11.51 -3.83 15.87
CA PHE A 481 12.75 -3.38 15.27
C PHE A 481 13.84 -3.18 16.34
N LYS A 482 15.08 -3.50 15.95
CA LYS A 482 16.30 -3.33 16.74
C LYS A 482 17.40 -2.95 15.76
N ALA A 483 17.93 -1.73 15.86
CA ALA A 483 18.93 -1.23 14.92
C ALA A 483 20.21 -2.08 14.97
N ASP A 484 20.72 -2.38 16.17
CA ASP A 484 21.93 -3.19 16.37
C ASP A 484 21.78 -4.60 15.78
N ASP A 485 20.72 -5.34 16.16
CA ASP A 485 20.50 -6.71 15.65
C ASP A 485 20.27 -6.72 14.12
N PHE A 486 19.67 -5.66 13.54
CA PHE A 486 19.49 -5.51 12.09
C PHE A 486 20.81 -5.22 11.35
N ILE A 487 21.62 -4.28 11.85
CA ILE A 487 22.93 -3.93 11.31
C ILE A 487 23.88 -5.12 11.42
N GLU A 488 23.92 -5.81 12.56
CA GLU A 488 24.70 -7.04 12.70
C GLU A 488 24.22 -8.11 11.72
N ALA A 489 22.91 -8.32 11.55
CA ALA A 489 22.41 -9.31 10.60
C ALA A 489 22.77 -8.96 9.15
N LEU A 490 22.70 -7.68 8.77
CA LEU A 490 23.07 -7.17 7.46
C LEU A 490 24.58 -7.34 7.20
N PHE A 491 25.44 -6.85 8.10
CA PHE A 491 26.90 -6.87 7.96
C PHE A 491 27.58 -8.17 8.41
N ALA A 492 26.86 -9.15 8.96
CA ALA A 492 27.43 -10.45 9.32
C ALA A 492 28.00 -11.17 8.10
N ARG A 493 29.28 -11.55 8.16
CA ARG A 493 29.95 -12.36 7.14
C ARG A 493 29.23 -13.69 6.95
N GLU A 494 29.29 -14.24 5.74
CA GLU A 494 29.04 -15.66 5.51
C GLU A 494 30.32 -16.42 5.89
N ASP A 495 30.15 -17.54 6.58
CA ASP A 495 31.23 -18.43 7.06
C ASP A 495 31.42 -19.59 6.08
#